data_AF-A0A950A7Y3-F1
#
_entry.id   AF-A0A950A7Y3-F1
#
_cell.length_a   1.000
_cell.length_b   1.000
_cell.length_c   1.000
_cell.angle_alpha   90.00
_cell.angle_beta   90.00
_cell.angle_gamma   90.00
#
_symmetry.space_group_name_H-M   'P 1'
#
loop_
_entity.id
_entity.type
_entity.pdbx_description
1 polymer ?
#
loop_
_entity_poly.entity_id
_entity_poly.type
_entity_poly.pdbx_seq_one_letter_code
_entity_poly.pdbx_strand_id
1 'polypeptide(L)' 'ASTGVFGRIYLNHQLIYEHFIQGTDRIGVDYVVPATLGAGDVLDFAVAPNGVDYDDSTIFTAAVISTTPTDPSGD' A
#
# COMPACT_ATOMS: atom_id res chain seq x y z
N ALA A 1 4.30 -21.57 9.02
CA ALA A 1 3.63 -20.51 8.25
C ALA A 1 2.97 -19.58 9.26
N SER A 2 3.16 -18.26 9.13
CA SER A 2 2.43 -17.30 9.97
C SER A 2 1.04 -17.14 9.37
N THR A 3 -0.01 -17.02 10.17
CA THR A 3 -1.31 -16.60 9.67
C THR A 3 -1.29 -15.07 9.55
N GLY A 4 -1.77 -14.53 8.42
CA GLY A 4 -1.79 -13.09 8.18
C GLY A 4 -1.42 -12.68 6.76
N VAL A 5 -1.39 -11.37 6.53
CA VAL A 5 -1.24 -10.76 5.22
C VAL A 5 -0.18 -9.66 5.25
N PHE A 6 0.41 -9.40 4.09
CA PHE A 6 1.18 -8.19 3.84
C PHE A 6 0.33 -7.19 3.06
N GLY A 7 0.26 -5.96 3.53
CA GLY A 7 -0.04 -4.81 2.67
C GLY A 7 1.23 -4.36 1.99
N ARG A 8 1.21 -4.19 0.66
CA ARG A 8 2.38 -3.79 -0.14
C ARG A 8 2.05 -2.68 -1.12
N ILE A 9 3.01 -1.80 -1.34
CA ILE A 9 2.96 -0.76 -2.37
C ILE A 9 4.18 -0.88 -3.25
N TYR A 10 3.96 -0.86 -4.56
CA TYR A 10 5.01 -0.84 -5.57
C TYR A 10 4.90 0.42 -6.41
N LEU A 11 6.04 1.03 -6.74
CA LEU A 11 6.15 2.10 -7.73
C LEU A 11 6.96 1.56 -8.91
N ASN A 12 6.38 1.55 -10.10
CA ASN A 12 6.97 0.98 -11.31
C ASN A 12 7.46 -0.46 -11.05
N HIS A 13 6.60 -1.25 -10.39
CA HIS A 13 6.84 -2.64 -9.99
C HIS A 13 7.97 -2.87 -8.97
N GLN A 14 8.59 -1.81 -8.45
CA GLN A 14 9.55 -1.89 -7.36
C GLN A 14 8.85 -1.70 -6.01
N LEU A 15 9.07 -2.61 -5.06
CA LEU A 15 8.51 -2.51 -3.72
C LEU A 15 9.06 -1.26 -3.02
N ILE A 16 8.17 -0.37 -2.57
CA ILE A 16 8.51 0.83 -1.80
C ILE A 16 7.98 0.78 -0.36
N TYR A 17 7.03 -0.11 -0.09
CA TYR A 17 6.48 -0.31 1.25
C TYR A 17 5.94 -1.72 1.42
N GLU A 18 6.17 -2.31 2.59
CA GLU A 18 5.45 -3.49 3.06
C GLU A 18 5.17 -3.42 4.56
N HIS A 19 4.04 -4.00 4.96
CA HIS A 19 3.68 -4.18 6.37
C HIS A 19 2.97 -5.51 6.59
N PHE A 20 3.45 -6.29 7.55
CA PHE A 20 2.81 -7.53 7.95
C PHE A 20 1.74 -7.27 9.02
N ILE A 21 0.54 -7.79 8.78
CA ILE A 21 -0.57 -7.82 9.73
C ILE A 21 -0.80 -9.29 10.11
N GLN A 22 -0.76 -9.57 11.41
CA GLN A 22 -1.02 -10.92 11.92
C GLN A 22 -2.49 -11.29 11.70
N GLY A 23 -2.80 -12.55 11.36
CA GLY A 23 -4.18 -12.99 11.12
C GLY A 23 -5.11 -12.87 12.34
N THR A 24 -4.54 -12.78 13.54
CA THR A 24 -5.28 -12.53 14.78
C THR A 24 -5.53 -11.05 15.07
N ASP A 25 -4.97 -10.15 14.25
CA ASP A 25 -5.22 -8.71 14.35
C ASP A 25 -6.64 -8.39 13.86
N ARG A 26 -7.40 -7.68 14.68
CA ARG A 26 -8.80 -7.30 14.41
C ARG A 26 -8.97 -5.80 14.15
N ILE A 27 -7.86 -5.07 14.11
CA ILE A 27 -7.82 -3.62 14.00
C ILE A 27 -7.25 -3.25 12.62
N GLY A 28 -6.15 -3.86 12.21
CA GLY A 28 -5.44 -3.54 10.97
C GLY A 28 -4.54 -2.31 11.11
N VAL A 29 -4.21 -1.68 9.98
CA VAL A 29 -3.28 -0.55 9.93
C VAL A 29 -3.67 0.43 8.81
N ASP A 30 -3.54 1.72 9.10
CA ASP A 30 -3.54 2.79 8.12
C ASP A 30 -2.11 3.33 7.96
N TYR A 31 -1.68 3.59 6.72
CA TYR A 31 -0.35 4.12 6.45
C TYR A 31 -0.37 5.12 5.29
N VAL A 32 0.60 6.05 5.32
CA VAL A 32 0.85 7.02 4.24
C VAL A 32 2.32 6.91 3.84
N VAL A 33 2.56 6.71 2.54
CA VAL A 33 3.90 6.60 1.96
C VAL A 33 4.12 7.78 1.03
N PRO A 34 5.00 8.74 1.36
CA PRO A 34 5.36 9.82 0.45
C PRO A 34 6.05 9.27 -0.79
N ALA A 35 5.57 9.67 -1.97
CA ALA A 35 6.20 9.33 -3.25
C ALA A 35 6.10 10.52 -4.21
N THR A 36 7.13 10.71 -5.02
CA THR A 36 7.08 11.62 -6.18
C THR A 36 6.65 10.81 -7.38
N LEU A 37 5.59 11.24 -8.05
CA LEU A 37 5.04 10.58 -9.23
C LEU A 37 5.17 11.48 -10.46
N GLY A 38 5.59 10.89 -11.57
CA GLY A 38 5.51 11.47 -12.89
C GLY A 38 4.33 10.91 -13.69
N ALA A 39 3.97 11.58 -14.79
CA ALA A 39 3.00 11.04 -15.73
C ALA A 39 3.53 9.73 -16.34
N GLY A 40 2.74 8.67 -16.23
CA GLY A 40 3.10 7.34 -16.71
C GLY A 40 3.66 6.39 -15.64
N ASP A 41 3.93 6.88 -14.42
CA ASP A 41 4.26 6.00 -13.30
C ASP A 41 3.08 5.10 -12.93
N VAL A 42 3.40 3.88 -12.51
CA VAL A 42 2.43 2.88 -12.07
C VAL A 42 2.58 2.65 -10.57
N LEU A 43 1.50 2.84 -9.82
CA LEU A 43 1.40 2.44 -8.43
C LEU A 43 0.56 1.17 -8.31
N ASP A 44 1.18 0.10 -7.83
CA ASP A 44 0.49 -1.16 -7.52
C ASP A 44 0.27 -1.26 -6.01
N PHE A 45 -0.97 -1.52 -5.62
CA PHE A 45 -1.35 -1.83 -4.24
C PHE A 45 -1.74 -3.30 -4.15
N ALA A 46 -1.13 -4.04 -3.23
CA ALA A 46 -1.34 -5.47 -3.12
C ALA A 46 -1.55 -5.92 -1.68
N VAL A 47 -2.46 -6.88 -1.52
CA VAL A 47 -2.56 -7.74 -0.33
C VAL A 47 -1.96 -9.10 -0.69
N ALA A 48 -0.97 -9.55 0.07
CA ALA A 48 -0.27 -10.81 -0.17
C ALA A 48 -0.32 -11.71 1.07
N PRO A 49 -0.85 -12.95 0.99
CA PRO A 49 -0.87 -13.86 2.13
C PRO A 49 0.54 -14.26 2.57
N ASN A 50 0.76 -14.41 3.88
CA ASN A 50 2.04 -14.85 4.47
C ASN A 50 2.03 -16.35 4.84
N GLY A 51 1.41 -17.18 4.02
CA GLY A 51 1.28 -18.60 4.32
C GLY A 51 -0.05 -19.16 3.86
N VAL A 52 -0.62 -20.03 4.70
CA VAL A 52 -1.88 -20.68 4.39
C VAL A 52 -3.03 -19.70 4.63
N ASP A 53 -3.95 -19.68 3.67
CA ASP A 53 -5.16 -18.86 3.69
C ASP A 53 -6.24 -19.56 4.52
N TYR A 54 -6.25 -19.30 5.83
CA TYR A 54 -7.27 -19.79 6.75
C TYR A 54 -8.15 -18.66 7.30
N ASP A 55 -7.82 -17.41 6.97
CA ASP A 55 -8.46 -16.21 7.52
C ASP A 55 -9.16 -15.46 6.36
N ASP A 56 -10.43 -15.79 6.11
CA ASP A 56 -11.14 -15.45 4.87
C ASP A 56 -11.65 -13.99 4.74
N SER A 57 -11.13 -13.03 5.52
CA SER A 57 -11.64 -11.65 5.50
C SER A 57 -10.53 -10.60 5.54
N THR A 58 -10.33 -9.91 4.41
CA THR A 58 -9.51 -8.69 4.34
C THR A 58 -10.36 -7.50 3.88
N ILE A 59 -10.25 -6.38 4.61
CA ILE A 59 -10.74 -5.08 4.16
C ILE A 59 -9.52 -4.28 3.71
N PHE A 60 -9.56 -3.75 2.48
CA PHE A 60 -8.45 -3.01 1.90
C PHE A 60 -8.96 -1.75 1.20
N THR A 61 -8.37 -0.60 1.54
CA THR A 61 -8.63 0.70 0.90
C THR A 61 -7.30 1.36 0.53
N ALA A 62 -7.29 2.07 -0.59
CA ALA A 62 -6.12 2.82 -1.05
C ALA A 62 -6.57 4.14 -1.68
N ALA A 63 -5.81 5.20 -1.44
CA ALA A 63 -6.03 6.50 -2.04
C ALA A 63 -4.69 7.14 -2.38
N VAL A 64 -4.62 7.78 -3.55
CA VAL A 64 -3.54 8.70 -3.89
C VAL A 64 -3.99 10.10 -3.48
N ILE A 65 -3.32 10.68 -2.49
CA ILE A 65 -3.59 12.03 -2.01
C ILE A 65 -2.56 12.96 -2.64
N SER A 66 -2.98 13.77 -3.60
CA SER A 66 -2.11 14.78 -4.19
C SER A 66 -2.10 16.02 -3.30
N THR A 67 -0.96 16.34 -2.72
CA THR A 67 -0.66 17.73 -2.38
C THR A 67 -0.14 18.34 -3.67
N THR A 68 -0.95 19.16 -4.36
CA THR A 68 -0.49 19.88 -5.55
C THR A 68 0.89 20.47 -5.27
N PRO A 69 1.95 20.08 -6.02
CA PRO A 69 3.17 20.85 -6.02
C PRO A 69 2.77 22.28 -6.38
N THR A 70 3.14 23.25 -5.56
CA THR A 70 3.04 24.65 -5.96
C THR A 70 3.84 24.76 -7.26
N ASP A 71 3.16 25.09 -8.36
CA ASP A 71 3.86 25.47 -9.57
C ASP A 71 4.77 26.67 -9.21
N PRO A 72 6.11 26.53 -9.32
CA PRO A 72 6.99 27.65 -9.06
C PRO A 72 6.93 28.70 -10.17
N SER A 73 6.24 28.44 -11.29
CA SER A 73 6.23 29.32 -12.46
C SER A 73 5.07 30.32 -12.53
N GLY A 74 3.97 30.12 -11.80
CA GLY A 74 2.91 31.11 -11.60
C GLY A 74 2.49 31.83 -12.89
N ASP A 75 1.76 31.14 -13.76
CA ASP A 75 1.00 31.76 -14.87
C ASP A 75 -0.51 31.62 -14.63
#